data_AF-A0A0A0ADB1-F1
#
_entry.id   AF-A0A0A0ADB1-F1
#
_cell.length_a   1.000
_cell.length_b   1.000
_cell.length_c   1.000
_cell.angle_alpha   90.00
_cell.angle_beta   90.00
_cell.angle_gamma   90.00
#
_symmetry.space_group_name_H-M   'P 1'
#
loop_
_entity.id
_entity.type
_entity.pdbx_description
1 polymer ?
#
loop_
_entity_poly.entity_id
_entity_poly.type
_entity_poly.pdbx_seq_one_letter_code
_entity_poly.pdbx_strand_id
1 'polypeptide(L)'
;WVSSRPPTKTMNFGWHRAEILGALLSVLSIWVVTGVLVYLAAQRLLSADYNIEGGVMLITSACAVAVNVVMGVALHQTGHGHSHEAAGEQPNASVRAAFVHVVGDLLQSVGVLIASYIIFFKPEYKYVDPICTFLFSALVLGTTLTILRDVLLVLMEGTPKGMDFNAVRETLLAVGGVEAEHSL
;
A
#
# COMPACT_ATOMS: atom_id res chain seq x y z
N TRP A 1 16.12 -7.71 2.41
CA TRP A 1 17.41 -7.98 3.11
C TRP A 1 17.30 -9.10 4.15
N VAL A 2 16.30 -9.10 5.05
CA VAL A 2 16.12 -10.21 6.00
C VAL A 2 15.68 -11.50 5.29
N SER A 3 14.79 -11.38 4.29
CA SER A 3 14.30 -12.49 3.44
C SER A 3 15.42 -13.22 2.68
N SER A 4 16.49 -12.52 2.31
CA SER A 4 17.61 -13.07 1.52
C SER A 4 18.68 -13.79 2.36
N ARG A 5 18.45 -13.98 3.66
CA ARG A 5 19.39 -14.71 4.52
C ARG A 5 19.26 -16.23 4.31
N PRO A 6 20.38 -16.97 4.27
CA PRO A 6 20.35 -18.42 4.07
C PRO A 6 19.61 -19.12 5.22
N PRO A 7 19.01 -20.31 4.97
CA PRO A 7 18.35 -21.10 6.00
C PRO A 7 19.30 -21.46 7.16
N THR A 8 18.81 -21.36 8.39
CA THR A 8 19.54 -21.73 9.61
C THR A 8 18.97 -23.01 10.20
N LYS A 9 19.73 -23.72 11.05
CA LYS A 9 19.29 -24.98 11.72
C LYS A 9 17.98 -24.86 12.53
N THR A 10 17.57 -23.66 12.92
CA THR A 10 16.31 -23.38 13.62
C THR A 10 15.19 -22.91 12.68
N MET A 11 15.50 -22.56 11.43
CA MET A 11 14.57 -22.09 10.40
C MET A 11 14.82 -22.84 9.07
N ASN A 12 14.34 -24.08 9.01
CA ASN A 12 14.55 -25.00 7.88
C ASN A 12 13.99 -24.49 6.54
N PHE A 13 12.97 -23.63 6.56
CA PHE A 13 12.33 -23.06 5.36
C PHE A 13 12.88 -21.66 4.97
N GLY A 14 13.90 -21.15 5.67
CA GLY A 14 14.46 -19.81 5.42
C GLY A 14 13.61 -18.65 5.97
N TRP A 15 14.04 -17.42 5.67
CA TRP A 15 13.49 -16.19 6.25
C TRP A 15 12.35 -15.54 5.45
N HIS A 16 11.77 -16.25 4.47
CA HIS A 16 10.73 -15.69 3.59
C HIS A 16 9.48 -15.21 4.34
N ARG A 17 9.07 -15.87 5.42
CA ARG A 17 7.92 -15.41 6.25
C ARG A 17 8.19 -14.10 6.99
N ALA A 18 9.47 -13.76 7.24
CA ALA A 18 9.83 -12.52 7.92
C ALA A 18 9.51 -11.28 7.06
N GLU A 19 9.49 -11.41 5.74
CA GLU A 19 9.09 -10.35 4.82
C GLU A 19 7.60 -9.99 4.98
N ILE A 20 6.76 -11.02 5.08
CA ILE A 20 5.31 -10.88 5.25
C ILE A 20 4.98 -10.30 6.63
N LEU A 21 5.70 -10.73 7.68
CA LEU A 21 5.59 -10.14 9.02
C LEU A 21 6.03 -8.68 9.06
N GLY A 22 7.09 -8.33 8.32
CA GLY A 22 7.53 -6.95 8.15
C GLY A 22 6.45 -6.09 7.49
N ALA A 23 5.84 -6.58 6.41
CA ALA A 23 4.73 -5.90 5.73
C ALA A 23 3.52 -5.71 6.66
N LEU A 24 3.17 -6.73 7.46
CA LEU A 24 2.10 -6.65 8.45
C LEU A 24 2.37 -5.56 9.49
N LEU A 25 3.59 -5.51 10.04
CA LEU A 25 4.00 -4.49 11.01
C LEU A 25 3.90 -3.08 10.42
N SER A 26 4.31 -2.91 9.15
CA SER A 26 4.18 -1.63 8.45
C SER A 26 2.72 -1.19 8.32
N VAL A 27 1.81 -2.10 7.94
CA VAL A 27 0.37 -1.80 7.85
C VAL A 27 -0.22 -1.42 9.21
N LEU A 28 0.13 -2.14 10.27
CA LEU A 28 -0.30 -1.79 11.63
C LEU A 28 0.24 -0.42 12.07
N SER A 29 1.48 -0.10 11.71
CA SER A 29 2.06 1.23 11.99
C SER A 29 1.28 2.34 11.30
N ILE A 30 0.87 2.14 10.04
CA ILE A 30 0.03 3.09 9.29
C ILE A 30 -1.32 3.28 10.00
N TRP A 31 -1.93 2.21 10.52
CA TRP A 31 -3.20 2.30 11.24
C TRP A 31 -3.07 3.10 12.53
N VAL A 32 -2.00 2.92 13.29
CA VAL A 32 -1.73 3.70 14.51
C VAL A 32 -1.60 5.19 14.15
N VAL A 33 -0.77 5.52 13.15
CA VAL A 33 -0.59 6.92 12.71
C VAL A 33 -1.91 7.51 12.22
N THR A 34 -2.67 6.76 11.42
CA THR A 34 -3.97 7.18 10.90
C THR A 34 -4.96 7.44 12.04
N GLY A 35 -5.03 6.56 13.04
CA GLY A 35 -5.88 6.73 14.21
C GLY A 35 -5.53 7.98 15.01
N VAL A 36 -4.23 8.25 15.20
CA VAL A 36 -3.76 9.49 15.83
C VAL A 36 -4.17 10.73 15.03
N LEU A 37 -4.01 10.71 13.70
CA LEU A 37 -4.40 11.84 12.84
C LEU A 37 -5.91 12.09 12.87
N VAL A 38 -6.73 11.04 12.83
CA VAL A 38 -8.19 11.12 12.96
C VAL A 38 -8.58 11.71 14.32
N TYR A 39 -7.94 11.25 15.39
CA TYR A 39 -8.18 11.76 16.74
C TYR A 39 -7.84 13.26 16.83
N LEU A 40 -6.68 13.67 16.31
CA LEU A 40 -6.27 15.07 16.27
C LEU A 40 -7.21 15.91 15.40
N ALA A 41 -7.67 15.40 14.26
CA ALA A 41 -8.63 16.08 13.39
C ALA A 41 -9.99 16.25 14.09
N ALA A 42 -10.48 15.23 14.80
CA ALA A 42 -11.69 15.32 15.61
C ALA A 42 -11.56 16.34 16.73
N GLN A 43 -10.41 16.37 17.42
CA GLN A 43 -10.12 17.37 18.43
C GLN A 43 -10.11 18.79 17.84
N ARG A 44 -9.46 19.00 16.69
CA ARG A 44 -9.47 20.29 15.97
C ARG A 44 -10.88 20.74 15.60
N LEU A 45 -11.73 19.81 15.17
CA LEU A 45 -13.11 20.11 14.80
C LEU A 45 -13.96 20.53 16.02
N LEU A 46 -13.73 19.93 17.18
CA LEU A 46 -14.47 20.23 18.42
C LEU A 46 -13.96 21.49 19.14
N SER A 47 -12.65 21.73 19.13
CA SER A 47 -12.05 22.86 19.86
C SER A 47 -12.22 24.20 19.15
N ALA A 48 -12.49 24.23 17.84
CA ALA A 48 -12.81 25.37 16.96
C ALA A 48 -11.86 26.61 16.99
N ASP A 49 -10.95 26.71 17.95
CA ASP A 49 -10.03 27.82 18.15
C ASP A 49 -8.59 27.34 17.94
N TYR A 50 -8.18 27.34 16.67
CA TYR A 50 -6.79 27.14 16.31
C TYR A 50 -6.40 28.08 15.17
N ASN A 51 -5.23 28.69 15.32
CA ASN A 51 -4.69 29.59 14.32
C ASN A 51 -3.77 28.78 13.39
N ILE A 52 -4.29 28.41 12.22
CA ILE A 52 -3.49 27.73 11.20
C ILE A 52 -2.68 28.78 10.47
N GLU A 53 -1.36 28.65 10.50
CA GLU A 53 -0.51 29.40 9.59
C GLU A 53 -0.58 28.77 8.20
N GLY A 54 -1.54 29.25 7.39
CA GLY A 54 -1.85 28.69 6.06
C GLY A 54 -0.62 28.59 5.14
N GLY A 55 0.36 29.47 5.30
CA GLY A 55 1.62 29.43 4.55
C GLY A 55 2.46 28.17 4.84
N VAL A 56 2.56 27.75 6.10
CA VAL A 56 3.30 26.53 6.48
C VAL A 56 2.60 25.29 5.93
N MET A 57 1.27 25.26 5.99
CA MET A 57 0.47 24.17 5.42
C MET A 57 0.62 24.08 3.89
N LEU A 58 0.72 25.22 3.20
CA LEU A 58 0.87 25.26 1.75
C LEU A 58 2.24 24.72 1.31
N ILE A 59 3.30 25.13 2.00
CA ILE A 59 4.66 24.68 1.67
C ILE A 59 4.81 23.18 1.96
N THR A 60 4.30 22.71 3.10
CA THR A 60 4.39 21.28 3.46
C THR A 60 3.60 20.39 2.51
N SER A 61 2.39 20.80 2.10
CA SER A 61 1.58 20.07 1.11
C SER A 61 2.19 20.11 -0.30
N ALA A 62 2.78 21.23 -0.73
CA ALA A 62 3.51 21.31 -2.00
C ALA A 62 4.73 20.38 -2.04
N CYS A 63 5.50 20.32 -0.96
CA CYS A 63 6.60 19.35 -0.82
C CYS A 63 6.10 17.90 -0.89
N ALA A 64 4.98 17.58 -0.23
CA ALA A 64 4.39 16.25 -0.27
C ALA A 64 3.97 15.83 -1.69
N VAL A 65 3.36 16.74 -2.46
CA VAL A 65 3.04 16.50 -3.87
C VAL A 65 4.30 16.27 -4.68
N ALA A 66 5.35 17.08 -4.49
CA ALA A 66 6.61 16.92 -5.20
C ALA A 66 7.26 15.54 -4.95
N VAL A 67 7.28 15.07 -3.70
CA VAL A 67 7.79 13.74 -3.35
C VAL A 67 6.98 12.63 -4.03
N ASN A 68 5.65 12.71 -4.01
CA ASN A 68 4.79 11.71 -4.65
C ASN A 68 4.95 11.71 -6.18
N VAL A 69 5.16 12.88 -6.80
CA VAL A 69 5.47 12.97 -8.23
C VAL A 69 6.81 12.33 -8.55
N VAL A 70 7.86 12.60 -7.78
CA VAL A 70 9.18 11.97 -7.98
C VAL A 70 9.09 10.46 -7.85
N MET A 71 8.36 9.96 -6.85
CA MET A 71 8.12 8.52 -6.67
C MET A 71 7.38 7.91 -7.86
N GLY A 72 6.37 8.59 -8.39
CA GLY A 72 5.64 8.14 -9.58
C GLY A 72 6.48 8.15 -10.85
N VAL A 73 7.33 9.17 -11.05
CA VAL A 73 8.26 9.21 -12.18
C VAL A 73 9.32 8.12 -12.06
N ALA A 74 9.85 7.87 -10.86
CA ALA A 74 10.81 6.78 -10.62
C ALA A 74 10.21 5.40 -10.97
N LEU A 75 8.93 5.17 -10.63
CA LEU A 75 8.22 3.95 -11.00
C LEU A 75 7.97 3.83 -12.51
N HIS A 76 7.83 4.96 -13.23
CA HIS A 76 7.69 4.95 -14.69
C HIS A 76 9.04 4.73 -15.40
N GLN A 77 10.13 5.25 -14.85
CA GLN A 77 11.49 5.11 -15.42
C GLN A 77 12.01 3.68 -15.35
N THR A 78 11.63 2.91 -14.34
CA THR A 78 11.93 1.46 -14.28
C THR A 78 11.23 0.66 -15.38
N GLY A 79 10.25 1.24 -16.09
CA GLY A 79 9.64 0.66 -17.28
C GLY A 79 10.37 0.98 -18.61
N HIS A 80 11.37 1.87 -18.62
CA HIS A 80 11.99 2.36 -19.86
C HIS A 80 13.53 2.30 -19.91
N GLY A 81 14.18 1.59 -18.98
CA GLY A 81 15.62 1.31 -19.04
C GLY A 81 15.89 -0.14 -19.39
N HIS A 82 16.45 -0.36 -20.60
CA HIS A 82 17.06 -1.58 -21.15
C HIS A 82 16.28 -2.26 -22.29
N SER A 83 16.45 -1.68 -23.47
CA SER A 83 16.54 -2.43 -24.72
C SER A 83 17.64 -3.48 -24.63
N HIS A 84 17.31 -4.75 -24.36
CA HIS A 84 17.97 -5.94 -24.89
C HIS A 84 17.11 -7.18 -24.56
N GLU A 85 16.56 -7.77 -25.62
CA GLU A 85 16.28 -9.20 -25.80
C GLU A 85 15.32 -9.96 -24.85
N ALA A 86 14.25 -10.45 -25.49
CA ALA A 86 13.66 -11.78 -25.35
C ALA A 86 12.69 -12.09 -24.19
N ALA A 87 11.62 -12.76 -24.62
CA ALA A 87 10.62 -13.54 -23.88
C ALA A 87 9.49 -12.76 -23.19
N GLY A 88 8.26 -13.15 -23.54
CA GLY A 88 7.03 -12.52 -23.06
C GLY A 88 6.87 -12.65 -21.55
N GLU A 89 6.86 -11.51 -20.87
CA GLU A 89 6.47 -11.42 -19.47
C GLU A 89 5.06 -10.86 -19.35
N GLN A 90 4.23 -11.58 -18.61
CA GLN A 90 2.89 -11.16 -18.22
C GLN A 90 2.93 -9.79 -17.52
N PRO A 91 1.88 -8.95 -17.61
CA PRO A 91 1.86 -7.65 -16.94
C PRO A 91 2.11 -7.85 -15.45
N ASN A 92 3.31 -7.47 -14.98
CA ASN A 92 3.77 -7.67 -13.61
C ASN A 92 2.72 -7.14 -12.63
N ALA A 93 2.01 -8.06 -11.97
CA ALA A 93 0.95 -7.73 -11.02
C ALA A 93 1.48 -6.80 -9.92
N SER A 94 2.75 -6.94 -9.55
CA SER A 94 3.47 -6.07 -8.63
C SER A 94 3.60 -4.62 -9.14
N VAL A 95 3.87 -4.42 -10.44
CA VAL A 95 3.95 -3.06 -11.03
C VAL A 95 2.56 -2.44 -11.10
N ARG A 96 1.52 -3.22 -11.45
CA ARG A 96 0.14 -2.75 -11.44
C ARG A 96 -0.32 -2.37 -10.04
N ALA A 97 0.04 -3.16 -9.03
CA ALA A 97 -0.24 -2.88 -7.63
C ALA A 97 0.48 -1.62 -7.14
N ALA A 98 1.77 -1.48 -7.46
CA ALA A 98 2.55 -0.29 -7.14
C ALA A 98 1.99 0.97 -7.82
N PHE A 99 1.54 0.86 -9.08
CA PHE A 99 0.93 1.97 -9.81
C PHE A 99 -0.37 2.46 -9.15
N VAL A 100 -1.28 1.54 -8.82
CA VAL A 100 -2.54 1.88 -8.12
C VAL A 100 -2.25 2.55 -6.77
N HIS A 101 -1.23 2.09 -6.06
CA HIS A 101 -0.81 2.68 -4.79
C HIS A 101 -0.31 4.12 -4.96
N VAL A 102 0.63 4.36 -5.90
CA VAL A 102 1.17 5.69 -6.19
C VAL A 102 0.08 6.66 -6.65
N VAL A 103 -0.87 6.20 -7.46
CA VAL A 103 -2.01 7.03 -7.88
C VAL A 103 -2.87 7.44 -6.67
N GLY A 104 -3.07 6.52 -5.71
CA GLY A 104 -3.74 6.82 -4.45
C GLY A 104 -3.01 7.89 -3.64
N ASP A 105 -1.69 7.75 -3.48
CA ASP A 105 -0.86 8.72 -2.75
C ASP A 105 -0.85 10.10 -3.43
N LEU A 106 -0.82 10.14 -4.76
CA LEU A 106 -0.89 11.38 -5.54
C LEU A 106 -2.24 12.08 -5.36
N LEU A 107 -3.35 11.33 -5.44
CA LEU A 107 -4.68 11.87 -5.23
C LEU A 107 -4.81 12.46 -3.82
N GLN A 108 -4.28 11.75 -2.82
CA GLN A 108 -4.26 12.21 -1.44
C GLN A 108 -3.43 13.49 -1.27
N SER A 109 -2.20 13.55 -1.80
CA SER A 109 -1.35 14.75 -1.66
C SER A 109 -1.91 15.96 -2.39
N VAL A 110 -2.49 15.76 -3.59
CA VAL A 110 -3.18 16.83 -4.33
C VAL A 110 -4.40 17.34 -3.57
N GLY A 111 -5.19 16.44 -2.96
CA GLY A 111 -6.33 16.85 -2.16
C GLY A 111 -5.94 17.67 -0.93
N VAL A 112 -4.84 17.33 -0.24
CA VAL A 112 -4.28 18.16 0.85
C VAL A 112 -3.81 19.52 0.33
N LEU A 113 -3.17 19.56 -0.84
CA LEU A 113 -2.74 20.81 -1.46
C LEU A 113 -3.92 21.74 -1.78
N ILE A 114 -5.02 21.19 -2.32
CA ILE A 114 -6.25 21.94 -2.58
C ILE A 114 -6.86 22.46 -1.28
N ALA A 115 -6.93 21.62 -0.25
CA ALA A 115 -7.43 22.02 1.07
C ALA A 115 -6.60 23.16 1.68
N SER A 116 -5.28 23.04 1.60
CA SER A 116 -4.35 24.07 2.06
C SER A 116 -4.48 25.38 1.29
N TYR A 117 -4.65 25.30 -0.03
CA TYR A 117 -4.86 26.47 -0.89
C TYR A 117 -6.16 27.21 -0.52
N ILE A 118 -7.25 26.48 -0.27
CA ILE A 118 -8.53 27.05 0.19
C ILE A 118 -8.36 27.76 1.53
N ILE A 119 -7.66 27.15 2.48
CA ILE A 119 -7.40 27.72 3.81
C ILE A 119 -6.52 28.98 3.73
N PHE A 120 -5.55 29.00 2.80
CA PHE A 120 -4.67 30.16 2.60
C PHE A 120 -5.43 31.41 2.12
N PHE A 121 -6.34 31.26 1.15
CA PHE A 121 -7.13 32.38 0.63
C PHE A 121 -8.33 32.74 1.51
N LYS A 122 -8.95 31.75 2.16
CA LYS A 122 -10.09 31.96 3.05
C LYS A 122 -9.89 31.22 4.38
N PRO A 123 -9.22 31.87 5.35
CA PRO A 123 -8.96 31.27 6.66
C PRO A 123 -10.22 31.03 7.49
N GLU A 124 -11.42 31.42 7.02
CA GLU A 124 -12.71 31.04 7.61
C GLU A 124 -13.07 29.56 7.38
N TYR A 125 -12.48 28.90 6.37
CA TYR A 125 -12.76 27.50 6.03
C TYR A 125 -11.82 26.50 6.74
N LYS A 126 -11.47 26.76 8.01
CA LYS A 126 -10.53 25.89 8.77
C LYS A 126 -11.02 24.44 8.89
N TYR A 127 -12.33 24.23 8.89
CA TYR A 127 -12.97 22.91 8.96
C TYR A 127 -12.65 21.99 7.77
N VAL A 128 -12.14 22.54 6.66
CA VAL A 128 -11.75 21.75 5.47
C VAL A 128 -10.60 20.79 5.79
N ASP A 129 -9.66 21.18 6.66
CA ASP A 129 -8.51 20.34 7.05
C ASP A 129 -8.95 19.03 7.77
N PRO A 130 -9.80 19.08 8.82
CA PRO A 130 -10.37 17.87 9.42
C PRO A 130 -11.16 17.00 8.44
N ILE A 131 -12.00 17.61 7.58
CA ILE A 131 -12.82 16.85 6.60
C ILE A 131 -11.92 16.09 5.62
N CYS A 132 -10.89 16.75 5.08
CA CYS A 132 -9.91 16.10 4.22
C CYS A 132 -9.18 14.98 4.95
N THR A 133 -8.78 15.19 6.21
CA THR A 133 -8.12 14.15 7.02
C THR A 133 -9.02 12.93 7.22
N PHE A 134 -10.32 13.11 7.49
CA PHE A 134 -11.26 11.98 7.59
C PHE A 134 -11.44 11.23 6.28
N LEU A 135 -11.57 11.96 5.16
CA LEU A 135 -11.72 11.36 3.83
C LEU A 135 -10.49 10.52 3.47
N PHE A 136 -9.29 11.06 3.69
CA PHE A 136 -8.05 10.32 3.42
C PHE A 136 -7.85 9.13 4.36
N SER A 137 -8.16 9.28 5.64
CA SER A 137 -8.16 8.17 6.58
C SER A 137 -9.06 7.02 6.11
N ALA A 138 -10.28 7.32 5.63
CA ALA A 138 -11.18 6.30 5.09
C ALA A 138 -10.61 5.61 3.84
N LEU A 139 -9.98 6.36 2.93
CA LEU A 139 -9.32 5.79 1.75
C LEU A 139 -8.13 4.89 2.13
N VAL A 140 -7.26 5.35 3.05
CA VAL A 140 -6.12 4.58 3.55
C VAL A 140 -6.57 3.30 4.24
N LEU A 141 -7.61 3.36 5.08
CA LEU A 141 -8.18 2.18 5.70
C LEU A 141 -8.74 1.21 4.66
N GLY A 142 -9.46 1.70 3.65
CA GLY A 142 -9.98 0.87 2.57
C GLY A 142 -8.89 0.10 1.82
N THR A 143 -7.84 0.80 1.39
CA THR A 143 -6.74 0.18 0.63
C THR A 143 -5.87 -0.75 1.49
N THR A 144 -5.60 -0.36 2.74
CA THR A 144 -4.82 -1.20 3.67
C THR A 144 -5.58 -2.43 4.12
N LEU A 145 -6.92 -2.40 4.22
CA LEU A 145 -7.73 -3.59 4.50
C LEU A 145 -7.61 -4.65 3.41
N THR A 146 -7.58 -4.25 2.14
CA THR A 146 -7.32 -5.19 1.04
C THR A 146 -5.94 -5.82 1.13
N ILE A 147 -4.91 -5.04 1.44
CA ILE A 147 -3.53 -5.56 1.60
C ILE A 147 -3.43 -6.48 2.82
N LEU A 148 -4.06 -6.10 3.94
CA LEU A 148 -4.06 -6.87 5.17
C LEU A 148 -4.67 -8.25 4.97
N ARG A 149 -5.80 -8.35 4.24
CA ARG A 149 -6.42 -9.63 3.89
C ARG A 149 -5.46 -10.52 3.11
N ASP A 150 -4.69 -9.95 2.20
CA ASP A 150 -3.77 -10.70 1.33
C ASP A 150 -2.57 -11.20 2.13
N VAL A 151 -2.01 -10.34 2.98
CA VAL A 151 -0.93 -10.70 3.92
C VAL A 151 -1.38 -11.79 4.91
N LEU A 152 -2.58 -11.67 5.46
CA LEU A 152 -3.14 -12.67 6.38
C LEU A 152 -3.40 -14.02 5.67
N LEU A 153 -3.91 -13.99 4.43
CA LEU A 153 -4.15 -15.21 3.65
C LEU A 153 -2.84 -15.96 3.39
N VAL A 154 -1.76 -15.25 3.07
CA VAL A 154 -0.43 -15.88 2.90
C VAL A 154 0.11 -16.41 4.24
N LEU A 155 -0.08 -15.69 5.36
CA LEU A 155 0.32 -16.18 6.69
C LEU A 155 -0.46 -17.41 7.14
N MET A 156 -1.72 -17.52 6.74
CA MET A 156 -2.58 -18.67 7.01
C MET A 156 -2.34 -19.85 6.06
N GLU A 157 -1.32 -19.79 5.20
CA GLU A 157 -1.05 -20.80 4.16
C GLU A 157 -2.26 -21.03 3.24
N GLY A 158 -3.08 -19.99 3.05
CA GLY A 158 -4.24 -20.04 2.17
C GLY A 158 -3.84 -20.15 0.70
N THR A 159 -4.69 -20.78 -0.10
CA THR A 159 -4.48 -20.94 -1.54
C THR A 159 -4.30 -19.58 -2.22
N PRO A 160 -3.20 -19.35 -2.97
CA PRO A 160 -2.94 -18.05 -3.57
C PRO A 160 -4.00 -17.70 -4.61
N LYS A 161 -4.31 -16.41 -4.70
CA LYS A 161 -5.30 -15.89 -5.66
C LYS A 161 -4.84 -16.18 -7.08
N GLY A 162 -5.54 -17.07 -7.78
CA GLY A 162 -5.25 -17.43 -9.17
C GLY A 162 -4.76 -18.87 -9.39
N MET A 163 -4.56 -19.65 -8.32
CA MET A 163 -4.34 -21.10 -8.48
C MET A 163 -5.68 -21.82 -8.33
N ASP A 164 -6.14 -22.44 -9.42
CA ASP A 164 -7.30 -23.33 -9.36
C ASP A 164 -6.84 -24.71 -8.87
N PHE A 165 -7.36 -25.10 -7.72
CA PHE A 165 -7.09 -26.40 -7.11
C PHE A 165 -7.37 -27.55 -8.09
N ASN A 166 -8.40 -27.41 -8.93
CA ASN A 166 -8.74 -28.42 -9.93
C ASN A 166 -7.71 -28.50 -11.06
N ALA A 167 -7.13 -27.37 -11.48
CA ALA A 167 -6.10 -27.37 -12.52
C ALA A 167 -4.80 -28.05 -12.05
N VAL A 168 -4.42 -27.85 -10.78
CA VAL A 168 -3.25 -28.52 -10.18
C VAL A 168 -3.50 -30.03 -10.08
N ARG A 169 -4.69 -30.42 -9.60
CA ARG A 169 -5.11 -31.82 -9.50
C ARG A 169 -5.13 -32.51 -10.86
N GLU A 170 -5.70 -31.89 -11.89
CA GLU A 170 -5.72 -32.44 -13.25
C GLU A 170 -4.30 -32.62 -13.82
N THR A 171 -3.41 -31.67 -13.54
CA THR A 171 -1.99 -31.76 -13.96
C THR A 171 -1.28 -32.93 -13.27
N LEU A 172 -1.55 -33.16 -11.99
CA LEU A 172 -0.95 -34.26 -11.22
C LEU A 172 -1.52 -35.63 -11.64
N LEU A 173 -2.82 -35.71 -11.94
CA LEU A 173 -3.44 -36.93 -12.47
C LEU A 173 -3.04 -37.27 -13.92
N ALA A 174 -2.55 -36.28 -14.68
CA ALA A 174 -2.04 -36.50 -16.03
C ALA A 174 -0.65 -37.16 -16.07
N VAL A 175 0.05 -37.24 -14.93
CA VAL A 175 1.35 -37.93 -14.83
C VAL A 175 1.13 -39.44 -14.74
N GLY A 176 1.71 -40.18 -15.68
CA GLY A 176 1.57 -41.65 -15.75
C GLY A 176 2.07 -42.32 -14.47
N GLY A 177 1.17 -43.03 -13.77
CA GLY A 177 1.44 -43.76 -12.52
C GLY A 177 0.70 -43.23 -11.29
N VAL A 178 -0.04 -42.13 -11.39
CA VAL A 178 -0.87 -41.58 -10.31
C VAL A 178 -2.31 -42.12 -10.41
N GLU A 179 -2.72 -43.01 -9.50
CA GLU A 179 -4.06 -43.61 -9.50
C GLU A 179 -5.09 -42.82 -8.67
N ALA A 180 -4.64 -42.15 -7.61
CA ALA A 180 -5.46 -41.26 -6.79
C ALA A 180 -4.57 -40.31 -5.99
N GLU A 181 -5.05 -39.09 -5.81
CA GLU A 181 -4.41 -38.12 -4.93
C GLU A 181 -5.24 -37.95 -3.65
N HIS A 182 -4.57 -38.03 -2.50
CA HIS A 182 -5.19 -37.86 -1.19
C HIS A 182 -4.41 -36.80 -0.39
N SER A 183 -5.10 -35.70 -0.05
CA SER A 183 -4.58 -34.47 0.58
C SER A 183 -3.57 -33.67 -0.27
N LEU A 184 -4.13 -32.71 -1.01
CA LEU A 184 -3.46 -31.51 -1.56
C LEU A 184 -3.57 -30.34 -0.58
#